data_AF-A0ABD5NB66-F1
#
_entry.id   AF-A0ABD5NB66-F1
#
_cell.length_a   1.000
_cell.length_b   1.000
_cell.length_c   1.000
_cell.angle_alpha   90.00
_cell.angle_beta   90.00
_cell.angle_gamma   90.00
#
_symmetry.space_group_name_H-M   'P 1'
#
loop_
_entity.id
_entity.type
_entity.pdbx_description
1 polymer ?
#
loop_
_entity_poly.entity_id
_entity_poly.type
_entity_poly.pdbx_seq_one_letter_code
_entity_poly.pdbx_strand_id
1 'polypeptide(L)'
;MTSDDPTEYYDRPLAPAALRDEAGHTYTPPHNSYRRDGHDWPYGDEDDVAERVTYRLAVLPDGVLLRLNPPEQPSVDDVLNAGSLVHASHHHEGRVRKVFRVRERRYYGIPAYTVALGDPGDEARADGLPKNYQGANIKELVYQDGAIRKLFHRNDTVLEVRGYEAIAEDYQATLTAGWSA
;
A
#
# COMPACT_ATOMS: atom_id res chain seq x y z
N MET A 1 -53.01 -5.40 3.09
CA MET A 1 -51.89 -5.19 4.03
C MET A 1 -50.68 -5.82 3.40
N THR A 2 -49.84 -4.96 2.84
CA THR A 2 -48.59 -5.23 2.12
C THR A 2 -47.52 -5.69 3.11
N SER A 3 -46.93 -6.86 2.86
CA SER A 3 -45.64 -7.22 3.45
C SER A 3 -44.57 -6.95 2.41
N ASP A 4 -43.87 -5.83 2.56
CA ASP A 4 -42.66 -5.52 1.81
C ASP A 4 -41.53 -6.42 2.33
N ASP A 5 -41.16 -7.41 1.53
CA ASP A 5 -39.93 -8.17 1.69
C ASP A 5 -38.77 -7.37 1.06
N PRO A 6 -37.75 -6.93 1.84
CA PRO A 6 -36.72 -6.02 1.33
C PRO A 6 -35.54 -6.75 0.65
N THR A 7 -35.69 -8.01 0.22
CA THR A 7 -34.55 -8.80 -0.28
C THR A 7 -34.39 -8.87 -1.81
N GLU A 8 -35.25 -8.23 -2.62
CA GLU A 8 -35.17 -8.30 -4.10
C GLU A 8 -34.42 -7.16 -4.82
N TYR A 9 -33.57 -6.38 -4.14
CA TYR A 9 -32.78 -5.29 -4.79
C TYR A 9 -31.34 -5.65 -5.16
N TYR A 10 -30.98 -6.93 -5.14
CA TYR A 10 -29.68 -7.40 -5.63
C TYR A 10 -29.87 -8.31 -6.83
N ASP A 11 -30.08 -7.74 -8.02
CA ASP A 11 -29.56 -8.42 -9.20
C ASP A 11 -29.27 -7.50 -10.40
N ARG A 12 -28.01 -7.62 -10.85
CA ARG A 12 -27.33 -7.09 -12.04
C ARG A 12 -26.65 -5.73 -11.95
N PRO A 13 -25.29 -5.68 -11.89
CA PRO A 13 -24.60 -4.53 -12.42
C PRO A 13 -24.88 -4.47 -13.93
N LEU A 14 -25.37 -3.33 -14.42
CA LEU A 14 -25.33 -3.01 -15.85
C LEU A 14 -23.86 -3.15 -16.27
N ALA A 15 -23.54 -4.15 -17.09
CA ALA A 15 -22.21 -4.26 -17.66
C ALA A 15 -21.88 -2.94 -18.37
N PRO A 16 -20.73 -2.30 -18.11
CA PRO A 16 -20.36 -1.10 -18.83
C PRO A 16 -20.27 -1.46 -20.31
N ALA A 17 -20.96 -0.70 -21.16
CA ALA A 17 -20.85 -0.86 -22.60
C ALA A 17 -19.37 -0.78 -23.00
N ALA A 18 -18.89 -1.75 -23.76
CA ALA A 18 -17.51 -1.76 -24.24
C ALA A 18 -17.25 -0.49 -25.06
N LEU A 19 -16.35 0.36 -24.56
CA LEU A 19 -15.89 1.55 -25.27
C LEU A 19 -14.81 1.10 -26.26
N ARG A 20 -14.88 1.62 -27.49
CA ARG A 20 -13.89 1.35 -28.54
C ARG A 20 -13.01 2.58 -28.72
N ASP A 21 -11.72 2.37 -28.87
CA ASP A 21 -10.82 3.44 -29.28
C ASP A 21 -10.94 3.73 -30.80
N GLU A 22 -10.25 4.77 -31.27
CA GLU A 22 -10.25 5.19 -32.67
C GLU A 22 -9.62 4.14 -33.61
N ALA A 23 -8.88 3.17 -33.07
CA ALA A 23 -8.30 2.03 -33.79
C ALA A 23 -9.24 0.80 -33.82
N GLY A 24 -10.41 0.87 -33.19
CA GLY A 24 -11.40 -0.20 -33.14
C GLY A 24 -11.09 -1.30 -32.12
N HIS A 25 -10.14 -1.09 -31.21
CA HIS A 25 -9.91 -2.00 -30.10
C HIS A 25 -11.04 -1.85 -29.09
N THR A 26 -11.74 -2.94 -28.82
CA THR A 26 -12.69 -3.02 -27.70
C THR A 26 -11.93 -3.02 -26.39
N TYR A 27 -12.00 -1.91 -25.67
CA TYR A 27 -11.59 -1.86 -24.27
C TYR A 27 -12.78 -2.33 -23.43
N THR A 28 -12.58 -3.39 -22.66
CA THR A 28 -13.47 -3.68 -21.54
C THR A 28 -12.91 -2.86 -20.37
N PRO A 29 -13.56 -1.77 -19.93
CA PRO A 29 -13.14 -1.09 -18.71
C PRO A 29 -13.01 -2.14 -17.60
N PRO A 30 -11.96 -2.10 -16.76
CA PRO A 30 -11.84 -3.06 -15.68
C PRO A 30 -13.16 -3.09 -14.91
N HIS A 31 -13.81 -4.26 -14.96
CA HIS A 31 -15.26 -4.43 -14.80
C HIS A 31 -15.76 -4.21 -13.34
N ASN A 32 -14.95 -3.60 -12.49
CA ASN A 32 -15.29 -3.25 -11.12
C ASN A 32 -14.23 -2.30 -10.51
N SER A 33 -14.53 -1.01 -10.36
CA SER A 33 -13.63 -0.05 -9.68
C SER A 33 -13.30 -0.46 -8.23
N TYR A 34 -14.14 -1.30 -7.60
CA TYR A 34 -13.84 -1.89 -6.29
C TYR A 34 -12.70 -2.91 -6.29
N ARG A 35 -12.29 -3.47 -7.45
CA ARG A 35 -11.20 -4.46 -7.52
C ARG A 35 -9.81 -3.82 -7.51
N ARG A 36 -9.64 -2.62 -8.11
CA ARG A 36 -8.40 -1.82 -7.99
C ARG A 36 -8.22 -1.22 -6.59
N ASP A 37 -9.33 -0.93 -5.91
CA ASP A 37 -9.38 -0.40 -4.53
C ASP A 37 -9.15 -1.50 -3.45
N GLY A 38 -8.93 -2.76 -3.88
CA GLY A 38 -8.74 -3.93 -3.03
C GLY A 38 -7.28 -4.33 -2.81
N HIS A 39 -7.06 -5.36 -1.98
CA HIS A 39 -5.75 -5.74 -1.43
C HIS A 39 -4.75 -6.31 -2.47
N ASP A 40 -5.20 -6.86 -3.61
CA ASP A 40 -4.37 -7.80 -4.40
C ASP A 40 -4.50 -7.75 -5.95
N TRP A 41 -5.14 -6.74 -6.57
CA TRP A 41 -5.25 -6.73 -8.04
C TRP A 41 -3.96 -6.19 -8.70
N PRO A 42 -3.47 -6.80 -9.80
CA PRO A 42 -2.35 -6.24 -10.56
C PRO A 42 -2.67 -4.81 -10.93
N TYR A 43 -1.73 -3.96 -10.53
CA TYR A 43 -1.71 -2.51 -10.58
C TYR A 43 -2.34 -2.00 -11.87
N GLY A 44 -2.95 -0.81 -11.78
CA GLY A 44 -3.45 -0.14 -12.95
C GLY A 44 -2.39 0.03 -14.03
N ASP A 45 -2.81 0.52 -15.20
CA ASP A 45 -1.84 0.79 -16.27
C ASP A 45 -0.75 1.69 -15.68
N GLU A 46 0.53 1.30 -15.81
CA GLU A 46 1.64 2.01 -15.14
C GLU A 46 1.74 3.47 -15.61
N ASP A 47 1.11 3.76 -16.74
CA ASP A 47 0.98 5.07 -17.37
C ASP A 47 -0.19 5.91 -16.82
N ASP A 48 -1.06 5.35 -15.97
CA ASP A 48 -2.14 6.11 -15.34
C ASP A 48 -1.54 7.16 -14.38
N VAL A 49 -1.75 8.45 -14.68
CA VAL A 49 -1.35 9.56 -13.81
C VAL A 49 -2.57 10.12 -13.10
N ALA A 50 -2.52 10.20 -11.77
CA ALA A 50 -3.62 10.75 -10.99
C ALA A 50 -3.65 12.28 -11.08
N GLU A 51 -4.85 12.83 -11.26
CA GLU A 51 -5.09 14.27 -11.20
C GLU A 51 -5.41 14.70 -9.76
N ARG A 52 -4.74 15.75 -9.27
CA ARG A 52 -5.01 16.29 -7.94
C ARG A 52 -6.35 17.01 -7.91
N VAL A 53 -7.26 16.58 -7.03
CA VAL A 53 -8.58 17.20 -6.84
C VAL A 53 -8.57 18.16 -5.65
N THR A 54 -7.88 17.77 -4.57
CA THR A 54 -7.75 18.60 -3.36
C THR A 54 -6.33 18.48 -2.79
N TYR A 55 -6.07 19.14 -1.67
CA TYR A 55 -4.80 18.96 -0.97
C TYR A 55 -4.62 17.54 -0.40
N ARG A 56 -5.72 16.80 -0.19
CA ARG A 56 -5.79 15.46 0.42
C ARG A 56 -6.10 14.33 -0.57
N LEU A 57 -6.59 14.64 -1.76
CA LEU A 57 -7.12 13.64 -2.69
C LEU A 57 -6.67 13.90 -4.13
N ALA A 58 -6.39 12.81 -4.82
CA ALA A 58 -6.26 12.75 -6.27
C ALA A 58 -7.23 11.70 -6.84
N VAL A 59 -7.46 11.74 -8.14
CA VAL A 59 -8.36 10.83 -8.85
C VAL A 59 -7.64 10.26 -10.07
N LEU A 60 -7.78 8.96 -10.29
CA LEU A 60 -7.32 8.28 -11.51
C LEU A 60 -8.31 8.51 -12.67
N PRO A 61 -7.90 8.29 -13.95
CA PRO A 61 -8.79 8.46 -15.11
C PRO A 61 -10.08 7.62 -15.04
N ASP A 62 -10.05 6.50 -14.32
CA ASP A 62 -11.19 5.61 -14.10
C ASP A 62 -12.09 6.01 -12.91
N GLY A 63 -11.81 7.15 -12.27
CA GLY A 63 -12.56 7.68 -11.14
C GLY A 63 -12.16 7.14 -9.76
N VAL A 64 -11.13 6.29 -9.66
CA VAL A 64 -10.64 5.80 -8.36
C VAL A 64 -9.95 6.92 -7.58
N LEU A 65 -10.30 7.06 -6.30
CA LEU A 65 -9.75 8.09 -5.43
C LEU A 65 -8.50 7.61 -4.70
N LEU A 66 -7.46 8.43 -4.74
CA LEU A 66 -6.20 8.24 -4.02
C LEU A 66 -6.07 9.31 -2.93
N ARG A 67 -5.51 8.92 -1.78
CA ARG A 67 -5.11 9.80 -0.69
C ARG A 67 -3.77 10.46 -1.02
N LEU A 68 -3.61 11.70 -0.61
CA LEU A 68 -2.35 12.45 -0.68
C LEU A 68 -1.88 12.76 0.74
N ASN A 69 -0.55 12.78 0.94
CA ASN A 69 -0.01 13.38 2.14
C ASN A 69 -0.23 14.90 2.09
N PRO A 70 -0.99 15.50 3.03
CA PRO A 70 -1.13 16.95 3.08
C PRO A 70 0.23 17.63 3.34
N PRO A 71 0.55 18.73 2.64
CA PRO A 71 1.88 19.36 2.74
C PRO A 71 2.23 19.88 4.13
N GLU A 72 1.24 20.14 4.99
CA GLU A 72 1.41 20.57 6.37
C GLU A 72 1.60 19.42 7.37
N GLN A 73 1.49 18.16 6.92
CA GLN A 73 1.65 16.96 7.76
C GLN A 73 2.99 16.28 7.47
N PRO A 74 3.56 15.56 8.46
CA PRO A 74 4.76 14.77 8.23
C PRO A 74 4.50 13.68 7.19
N SER A 75 5.54 13.22 6.50
CA SER A 75 5.47 12.05 5.64
C SER A 75 5.61 10.73 6.40
N VAL A 76 5.51 9.60 5.69
CA VAL A 76 5.62 8.28 6.33
C VAL A 76 7.03 8.07 6.88
N ASP A 77 8.08 8.48 6.17
CA ASP A 77 9.48 8.40 6.61
C ASP A 77 9.82 9.35 7.76
N ASP A 78 9.09 10.46 7.94
CA ASP A 78 9.21 11.31 9.12
C ASP A 78 8.73 10.59 10.40
N VAL A 79 7.66 9.79 10.31
CA VAL A 79 7.02 9.15 11.46
C VAL A 79 7.42 7.68 11.66
N LEU A 80 7.96 7.04 10.63
CA LEU A 80 8.29 5.62 10.61
C LEU A 80 9.74 5.41 10.21
N ASN A 81 10.49 4.79 11.11
CA ASN A 81 11.91 4.53 10.93
C ASN A 81 12.21 3.03 10.89
N ALA A 82 13.36 2.67 10.35
CA ALA A 82 13.92 1.32 10.51
C ALA A 82 14.04 0.99 12.01
N GLY A 83 13.60 -0.20 12.43
CA GLY A 83 13.45 -0.62 13.81
C GLY A 83 12.05 -0.42 14.40
N SER A 84 11.16 0.34 13.74
CA SER A 84 9.78 0.51 14.22
C SER A 84 9.04 -0.82 14.23
N LEU A 85 8.32 -1.10 15.31
CA LEU A 85 7.41 -2.24 15.42
C LEU A 85 6.03 -1.80 14.96
N VAL A 86 5.46 -2.48 13.96
CA VAL A 86 4.22 -2.09 13.31
C VAL A 86 3.19 -3.20 13.27
N HIS A 87 1.92 -2.80 13.28
CA HIS A 87 0.77 -3.67 13.13
C HIS A 87 -0.15 -3.08 12.04
N ALA A 88 -0.47 -3.85 11.00
CA ALA A 88 -1.47 -3.44 10.02
C ALA A 88 -2.86 -3.91 10.47
N SER A 89 -3.86 -3.04 10.39
CA SER A 89 -5.20 -3.32 10.92
C SER A 89 -5.92 -4.53 10.31
N HIS A 90 -5.57 -4.93 9.09
CA HIS A 90 -6.14 -6.11 8.42
C HIS A 90 -5.52 -7.45 8.87
N HIS A 91 -4.47 -7.45 9.69
CA HIS A 91 -3.94 -8.69 10.25
C HIS A 91 -4.85 -9.17 11.39
N HIS A 92 -5.49 -10.32 11.21
CA HIS A 92 -6.46 -10.87 12.14
C HIS A 92 -5.89 -11.27 13.52
N GLU A 93 -4.57 -11.26 13.73
CA GLU A 93 -3.92 -11.81 14.93
C GLU A 93 -2.83 -10.91 15.54
N GLY A 94 -3.04 -9.60 15.63
CA GLY A 94 -2.14 -8.72 16.40
C GLY A 94 -0.67 -8.80 15.97
N ARG A 95 -0.39 -9.29 14.76
CA ARG A 95 0.94 -9.69 14.32
C ARG A 95 1.79 -8.43 14.18
N VAL A 96 2.70 -8.25 15.14
CA VAL A 96 3.68 -7.17 15.11
C VAL A 96 4.82 -7.58 14.20
N ARG A 97 5.20 -6.69 13.28
CA ARG A 97 6.34 -6.86 12.37
C ARG A 97 7.33 -5.73 12.61
N LYS A 98 8.62 -6.00 12.40
CA LYS A 98 9.67 -4.98 12.49
C LYS A 98 9.91 -4.37 11.11
N VAL A 99 9.98 -3.04 11.04
CA VAL A 99 10.34 -2.29 9.84
C VAL A 99 11.85 -2.34 9.66
N PHE A 100 12.31 -2.80 8.51
CA PHE A 100 13.73 -2.84 8.18
C PHE A 100 14.14 -1.70 7.27
N ARG A 101 13.23 -1.26 6.40
CA ARG A 101 13.50 -0.19 5.47
C ARG A 101 12.22 0.52 5.07
N VAL A 102 12.29 1.84 4.99
CA VAL A 102 11.25 2.71 4.43
C VAL A 102 11.78 3.29 3.13
N ARG A 103 10.98 3.26 2.07
CA ARG A 103 11.37 3.78 0.75
C ARG A 103 10.22 4.57 0.15
N GLU A 104 10.48 5.81 -0.24
CA GLU A 104 9.58 6.56 -1.11
C GLU A 104 9.56 5.92 -2.52
N ARG A 105 8.38 5.92 -3.13
CA ARG A 105 8.12 5.52 -4.51
C ARG A 105 7.03 6.41 -5.09
N ARG A 106 7.02 6.54 -6.41
CA ARG A 106 5.91 7.18 -7.12
C ARG A 106 4.92 6.11 -7.59
N TYR A 107 3.66 6.31 -7.22
CA TYR A 107 2.53 5.51 -7.68
C TYR A 107 1.56 6.45 -8.37
N TYR A 108 1.29 6.23 -9.66
CA TYR A 108 0.37 7.08 -10.44
C TYR A 108 0.72 8.58 -10.39
N GLY A 109 2.03 8.89 -10.38
CA GLY A 109 2.55 10.25 -10.23
C GLY A 109 2.56 10.80 -8.79
N ILE A 110 1.96 10.10 -7.81
CA ILE A 110 1.86 10.50 -6.42
C ILE A 110 2.99 9.89 -5.57
N PRO A 111 3.69 10.68 -4.72
CA PRO A 111 4.64 10.13 -3.76
C PRO A 111 3.92 9.31 -2.68
N ALA A 112 4.35 8.06 -2.50
CA ALA A 112 3.89 7.18 -1.42
C ALA A 112 5.04 6.26 -1.00
N TYR A 113 4.86 5.48 0.07
CA TYR A 113 5.93 4.74 0.70
C TYR A 113 5.72 3.23 0.65
N THR A 114 6.82 2.49 0.53
CA THR A 114 6.88 1.05 0.73
C THR A 114 7.78 0.75 1.92
N VAL A 115 7.32 -0.14 2.80
CA VAL A 115 8.06 -0.60 3.97
C VAL A 115 8.37 -2.08 3.83
N ALA A 116 9.64 -2.44 4.06
CA ALA A 116 10.09 -3.82 4.14
C ALA A 116 9.99 -4.33 5.58
N LEU A 117 9.42 -5.52 5.75
CA LEU A 117 9.06 -6.06 7.05
C LEU A 117 9.75 -7.40 7.35
N GLY A 118 10.23 -7.56 8.58
CA GLY A 118 10.69 -8.84 9.15
C GLY A 118 9.90 -9.21 10.41
N ASP A 119 10.15 -10.39 10.96
CA ASP A 119 9.65 -10.73 12.29
C ASP A 119 10.43 -9.95 13.37
N PRO A 120 9.83 -9.67 14.54
CA PRO A 120 10.57 -9.14 15.69
C PRO A 120 11.71 -10.09 16.07
N GLY A 121 12.90 -9.56 16.33
CA GLY A 121 14.11 -10.37 16.54
C GLY A 121 14.89 -10.77 15.28
N ASP A 122 14.36 -10.57 14.06
CA ASP A 122 15.17 -10.75 12.85
C ASP A 122 16.36 -9.76 12.86
N GLU A 123 17.53 -10.25 12.44
CA GLU A 123 18.70 -9.42 12.14
C GLU A 123 18.63 -8.89 10.71
N ALA A 124 19.30 -7.75 10.46
CA ALA A 124 19.46 -7.23 9.11
C ALA A 124 20.70 -7.83 8.43
N ARG A 125 20.56 -8.09 7.13
CA ARG A 125 21.68 -8.29 6.21
C ARG A 125 22.39 -6.96 5.97
N ALA A 126 23.55 -7.01 5.32
CA ALA A 126 24.33 -5.83 4.93
C ALA A 126 23.55 -4.82 4.04
N ASP A 127 22.49 -5.25 3.35
CA ASP A 127 21.64 -4.37 2.54
C ASP A 127 20.50 -3.67 3.33
N GLY A 128 20.46 -3.89 4.65
CA GLY A 128 19.44 -3.37 5.56
C GLY A 128 18.09 -4.09 5.48
N LEU A 129 18.00 -5.23 4.80
CA LEU A 129 16.79 -6.06 4.74
C LEU A 129 16.86 -7.23 5.74
N PRO A 130 15.72 -7.84 6.13
CA PRO A 130 15.72 -8.99 7.02
C PRO A 130 16.59 -10.15 6.49
N LYS A 131 17.27 -10.87 7.37
CA LYS A 131 18.09 -12.05 7.03
C LYS A 131 17.37 -13.04 6.12
N ASN A 132 16.11 -13.35 6.46
CA ASN A 132 15.25 -14.27 5.71
C ASN A 132 14.20 -13.53 4.86
N TYR A 133 14.58 -12.40 4.24
CA TYR A 133 13.63 -11.58 3.49
C TYR A 133 13.04 -12.31 2.28
N GLN A 134 11.73 -12.59 2.34
CA GLN A 134 10.95 -13.23 1.27
C GLN A 134 10.02 -12.24 0.56
N GLY A 135 10.41 -10.95 0.47
CA GLY A 135 9.60 -9.94 -0.21
C GLY A 135 8.40 -9.42 0.61
N ALA A 136 8.37 -9.67 1.92
CA ALA A 136 7.34 -9.16 2.81
C ALA A 136 7.40 -7.62 2.88
N ASN A 137 6.44 -6.96 2.24
CA ASN A 137 6.33 -5.50 2.18
C ASN A 137 4.90 -5.04 2.39
N ILE A 138 4.74 -3.83 2.93
CA ILE A 138 3.50 -3.06 2.77
C ILE A 138 3.82 -1.89 1.86
N LYS A 139 3.07 -1.76 0.77
CA LYS A 139 3.28 -0.76 -0.29
C LYS A 139 2.22 0.33 -0.22
N GLU A 140 2.44 1.40 -0.98
CA GLU A 140 1.46 2.46 -1.23
C GLU A 140 0.93 3.09 0.06
N LEU A 141 1.85 3.56 0.89
CA LEU A 141 1.54 4.17 2.18
C LEU A 141 1.65 5.70 2.08
N VAL A 142 0.68 6.39 2.67
CA VAL A 142 0.72 7.84 2.87
C VAL A 142 0.43 8.16 4.33
N TYR A 143 0.91 9.30 4.81
CA TYR A 143 0.49 9.83 6.09
C TYR A 143 -0.68 10.79 5.85
N GLN A 144 -1.79 10.59 6.54
CA GLN A 144 -2.95 11.49 6.43
C GLN A 144 -3.76 11.44 7.71
N ASP A 145 -3.99 12.63 8.26
CA ASP A 145 -4.82 12.90 9.44
C ASP A 145 -4.34 12.11 10.67
N GLY A 146 -3.04 12.17 10.91
CA GLY A 146 -2.42 11.56 12.09
C GLY A 146 -2.11 10.06 11.96
N ALA A 147 -2.35 9.45 10.80
CA ALA A 147 -2.22 8.01 10.61
C ALA A 147 -1.52 7.63 9.30
N ILE A 148 -0.76 6.53 9.33
CA ILE A 148 -0.22 5.90 8.12
C ILE A 148 -1.32 5.03 7.50
N ARG A 149 -1.74 5.36 6.28
CA ARG A 149 -2.87 4.74 5.57
C ARG A 149 -2.43 4.24 4.21
N LYS A 150 -3.22 3.33 3.64
CA LYS A 150 -3.09 2.97 2.22
C LYS A 150 -3.42 4.14 1.29
N LEU A 151 -2.75 4.19 0.14
CA LEU A 151 -2.94 5.20 -0.89
C LEU A 151 -4.37 5.21 -1.41
N PHE A 152 -4.93 4.04 -1.71
CA PHE A 152 -6.30 3.91 -2.22
C PHE A 152 -7.33 4.27 -1.16
N HIS A 153 -8.24 5.20 -1.46
CA HIS A 153 -9.12 5.82 -0.49
C HIS A 153 -10.13 4.86 0.15
N ARG A 154 -10.56 3.77 -0.51
CA ARG A 154 -11.46 2.80 0.14
C ARG A 154 -10.72 1.66 0.83
N ASN A 155 -9.40 1.55 0.63
CA ASN A 155 -8.58 0.71 1.49
C ASN A 155 -8.44 1.39 2.86
N ASP A 156 -9.08 0.80 3.86
CA ASP A 156 -9.16 1.27 5.24
C ASP A 156 -8.02 0.75 6.12
N THR A 157 -7.05 0.02 5.53
CA THR A 157 -5.86 -0.44 6.25
C THR A 157 -5.09 0.75 6.81
N VAL A 158 -4.85 0.68 8.11
CA VAL A 158 -3.97 1.59 8.86
C VAL A 158 -2.76 0.81 9.33
N LEU A 159 -1.59 1.44 9.25
CA LEU A 159 -0.35 0.92 9.83
C LEU A 159 -0.11 1.62 11.17
N GLU A 160 -0.24 0.87 12.26
CA GLU A 160 -0.07 1.37 13.62
C GLU A 160 1.33 1.08 14.13
N VAL A 161 2.01 2.11 14.65
CA VAL A 161 3.31 1.95 15.32
C VAL A 161 3.06 1.51 16.77
N ARG A 162 3.64 0.38 17.16
CA ARG A 162 3.49 -0.25 18.49
C ARG A 162 4.70 -0.07 19.39
N GLY A 163 5.83 0.33 18.84
CA GLY A 163 7.07 0.49 19.59
C GLY A 163 8.27 0.55 18.67
N TYR A 164 9.43 0.29 19.25
CA TYR A 164 10.71 0.34 18.55
C TYR A 164 11.65 -0.74 19.09
N GLU A 165 12.34 -1.41 18.19
CA GLU A 165 13.38 -2.38 18.46
C GLU A 165 14.52 -2.13 17.47
N ALA A 166 15.71 -1.79 17.99
CA ALA A 166 16.86 -1.50 17.14
C ALA A 166 17.20 -2.70 16.23
N ILE A 167 17.65 -2.39 15.01
CA ILE A 167 18.07 -3.42 14.07
C ILE A 167 19.49 -3.85 14.43
N ALA A 168 19.65 -5.11 14.81
CA ALA A 168 20.96 -5.75 14.92
C ALA A 168 21.46 -6.14 13.52
N GLU A 169 22.73 -5.91 13.24
CA GLU A 169 23.40 -6.42 12.04
C GLU A 169 23.82 -7.88 12.24
N ASP A 170 23.61 -8.71 11.22
CA ASP A 170 24.12 -10.07 11.22
C ASP A 170 25.65 -10.07 11.02
N TYR A 171 26.39 -10.06 12.12
CA TYR A 171 27.85 -10.05 12.11
C TYR A 171 28.49 -11.26 11.42
N GLN A 172 27.79 -12.41 11.31
CA GLN A 172 28.35 -13.60 10.63
C GLN A 172 28.40 -13.46 9.11
N ALA A 173 27.47 -12.71 8.51
CA ALA A 173 27.53 -12.35 7.08
C ALA A 173 28.70 -11.39 6.79
N THR A 174 29.03 -10.53 7.74
CA THR A 174 30.09 -9.52 7.61
C THR A 174 31.50 -10.13 7.66
N LEU A 175 31.69 -11.18 8.46
CA LEU A 175 32.99 -11.86 8.61
C LEU A 175 33.35 -12.77 7.43
N THR A 176 32.38 -13.42 6.77
CA THR A 176 32.63 -14.31 5.62
C THR A 176 32.96 -13.55 4.34
N ALA A 177 32.49 -12.30 4.19
CA ALA A 177 32.88 -11.42 3.07
C ALA A 177 34.34 -10.92 3.18
N GLY A 178 34.92 -10.88 4.38
CA GLY A 178 36.27 -10.35 4.62
C GLY A 178 37.43 -11.36 4.47
N TRP A 179 37.14 -12.65 4.33
CA TRP A 179 38.17 -13.72 4.22
C TRP A 179 38.37 -14.24 2.79
N SER A 180 37.76 -13.59 1.80
CA SER A 180 37.89 -13.94 0.37
C SER A 180 38.69 -12.90 -0.44
N ALA A 181 39.45 -12.02 0.22
CA ALA A 181 40.30 -11.01 -0.42
C ALA A 181 41.78 -11.39 -0.41
#